data_AF-Q0PMX7-F1
#
_entry.id   AF-Q0PMX7-F1
#
_cell.length_a   1.000
_cell.length_b   1.000
_cell.length_c   1.000
_cell.angle_alpha   90.00
_cell.angle_beta   90.00
_cell.angle_gamma   90.00
#
_symmetry.space_group_name_H-M   'P 1'
#
loop_
_entity.id
_entity.type
_entity.pdbx_description
1 polymer ?
#
loop_
_entity_poly.entity_id
_entity_poly.type
_entity_poly.pdbx_seq_one_letter_code
_entity_poly.pdbx_strand_id
1 'polypeptide(L)'
;SDDFTIQKLIETRRNQLFSYASFSDSNIIAVVVDTALYIAKKNSPFVEVRDKKTEKLCELIDCVHFLKEELAKANKELKHKLSYSGRVKTLCLQKNTALWIGTGGGHILLLDLSTRRIMRIIHNFCDSVRVMMTTQLGSLKNVMLVLGYNRKSAEGIQHQKEIESCLSIWDINLPHEVE
;
A
#
# COMPACT_ATOMS: atom_id res chain seq x y z
N SER A 1 -1.78 36.26 -8.15
CA SER A 1 -2.87 36.04 -9.12
C SER A 1 -3.37 34.64 -8.84
N ASP A 2 -4.17 34.54 -7.80
CA ASP A 2 -4.53 33.28 -7.17
C ASP A 2 -5.82 32.78 -7.82
N ASP A 3 -5.68 32.15 -8.98
CA ASP A 3 -6.72 31.27 -9.52
C ASP A 3 -6.75 29.98 -8.69
N PHE A 4 -7.19 30.10 -7.44
CA PHE A 4 -7.84 28.97 -6.77
C PHE A 4 -9.17 28.77 -7.48
N THR A 5 -9.17 27.98 -8.55
CA THR A 5 -10.40 27.31 -8.98
C THR A 5 -10.93 26.56 -7.75
N ILE A 6 -12.13 26.94 -7.29
CA ILE A 6 -12.82 26.39 -6.11
C ILE A 6 -12.81 24.84 -6.13
N GLN A 7 -12.75 24.26 -7.32
CA GLN A 7 -12.62 22.84 -7.57
C GLN A 7 -11.73 22.59 -8.79
N LYS A 8 -10.93 21.53 -8.72
CA LYS A 8 -10.15 21.00 -9.84
C LYS A 8 -10.43 19.50 -9.98
N LEU A 9 -10.85 19.07 -11.18
CA LEU A 9 -11.09 17.67 -11.50
C LEU A 9 -9.88 17.12 -12.28
N ILE A 10 -9.26 16.05 -11.76
CA ILE A 10 -8.14 15.37 -12.42
C ILE A 10 -8.66 14.04 -12.95
N GLU A 11 -8.67 13.87 -14.27
CA GLU A 11 -9.01 12.58 -14.89
C GLU A 11 -7.88 11.58 -14.66
N THR A 12 -8.22 10.45 -14.04
CA THR A 12 -7.25 9.41 -13.69
C THR A 12 -7.33 8.19 -14.61
N ARG A 13 -8.35 8.12 -15.47
CA ARG A 13 -8.44 7.14 -16.55
C ARG A 13 -7.36 7.43 -17.60
N ARG A 14 -6.74 6.39 -18.18
CA ARG A 14 -5.73 6.54 -19.23
C ARG A 14 -6.20 5.87 -20.51
N ASN A 15 -5.85 6.43 -21.66
CA ASN A 15 -5.96 5.72 -22.94
C ASN A 15 -5.11 4.44 -22.90
N GLN A 16 -5.66 3.35 -23.46
CA GLN A 16 -5.32 1.92 -23.30
C GLN A 16 -3.91 1.47 -23.76
N LEU A 17 -2.92 2.37 -23.78
CA LEU A 17 -1.60 2.16 -24.38
C LEU A 17 -0.64 1.26 -23.57
N PHE A 18 -1.03 0.80 -22.38
CA PHE A 18 -0.16 0.03 -21.49
C PHE A 18 -0.85 -1.23 -20.95
N SER A 19 -0.07 -2.27 -20.66
CA SER A 19 -0.52 -3.54 -20.07
C SER A 19 -1.24 -3.39 -18.71
N TYR A 20 -1.17 -2.21 -18.08
CA TYR A 20 -1.90 -1.88 -16.85
C TYR A 20 -3.33 -1.33 -17.08
N ALA A 21 -3.79 -1.20 -18.33
CA ALA A 21 -5.05 -0.53 -18.67
C ALA A 21 -6.27 -1.05 -17.90
N SER A 22 -6.37 -2.36 -17.65
CA SER A 22 -7.47 -2.95 -16.87
C SER A 22 -7.52 -2.48 -15.41
N PHE A 23 -6.36 -2.13 -14.82
CA PHE A 23 -6.28 -1.56 -13.47
C PHE A 23 -6.44 -0.04 -13.49
N SER A 24 -6.03 0.63 -14.58
CA SER A 24 -6.19 2.07 -14.78
C SER A 24 -7.65 2.51 -14.70
N ASP A 25 -8.57 1.70 -15.23
CA ASP A 25 -9.99 2.06 -15.32
C ASP A 25 -10.78 1.72 -14.04
N SER A 26 -10.10 1.28 -12.99
CA SER A 26 -10.72 0.91 -11.71
C SER A 26 -10.93 2.10 -10.78
N ASN A 27 -11.92 1.99 -9.89
CA ASN A 27 -12.22 3.02 -8.89
C ASN A 27 -11.03 3.29 -7.97
N ILE A 28 -10.80 4.57 -7.63
CA ILE A 28 -9.84 4.98 -6.62
C ILE A 28 -10.29 4.49 -5.24
N ILE A 29 -9.36 3.91 -4.46
CA ILE A 29 -9.62 3.41 -3.10
C ILE A 29 -8.84 4.15 -2.01
N ALA A 30 -7.72 4.77 -2.37
CA ALA A 30 -6.93 5.60 -1.46
C ALA A 30 -6.17 6.65 -2.25
N VAL A 31 -6.05 7.84 -1.66
CA VAL A 31 -5.25 8.95 -2.17
C VAL A 31 -4.40 9.48 -1.03
N VAL A 32 -3.12 9.68 -1.31
CA VAL A 32 -2.19 10.36 -0.42
C VAL A 32 -1.58 11.54 -1.17
N VAL A 33 -1.43 12.66 -0.49
CA VAL A 33 -0.95 13.92 -1.07
C VAL A 33 0.32 14.36 -0.36
N ASP A 34 1.38 14.56 -1.13
CA ASP A 34 2.65 15.16 -0.68
C ASP A 34 3.19 16.09 -1.80
N THR A 35 4.43 15.92 -2.22
CA THR A 35 5.04 16.54 -3.41
C THR A 35 4.32 16.11 -4.69
N ALA A 36 3.85 14.86 -4.72
CA ALA A 36 3.01 14.26 -5.76
C ALA A 36 1.69 13.71 -5.17
N LEU A 37 0.77 13.32 -6.06
CA LEU A 37 -0.41 12.53 -5.71
C LEU A 37 -0.07 11.04 -5.85
N TYR A 38 -0.35 10.26 -4.80
CA TYR A 38 -0.21 8.81 -4.79
C TYR A 38 -1.61 8.20 -4.75
N ILE A 39 -1.95 7.44 -5.78
CA ILE A 39 -3.31 6.94 -5.99
C ILE A 39 -3.28 5.42 -6.06
N ALA A 40 -4.04 4.78 -5.18
CA ALA A 40 -4.32 3.35 -5.25
C ALA A 40 -5.71 3.13 -5.84
N LYS A 41 -5.82 2.14 -6.73
CA LYS A 41 -7.09 1.75 -7.38
C LYS A 41 -7.51 0.34 -6.99
N LYS A 42 -8.82 0.10 -7.04
CA LYS A 42 -9.45 -1.17 -6.67
C LYS A 42 -8.82 -2.31 -7.47
N ASN A 43 -8.41 -3.37 -6.76
CA ASN A 43 -7.77 -4.57 -7.32
C ASN A 43 -6.42 -4.33 -8.02
N SER A 44 -5.90 -3.11 -8.03
CA SER A 44 -4.61 -2.79 -8.64
C SER A 44 -3.44 -3.19 -7.73
N PRO A 45 -2.38 -3.80 -8.26
CA PRO A 45 -1.10 -3.94 -7.56
C PRO A 45 -0.22 -2.68 -7.65
N PHE A 46 -0.67 -1.66 -8.40
CA PHE A 46 0.09 -0.44 -8.64
C PHE A 46 -0.37 0.71 -7.77
N VAL A 47 0.58 1.55 -7.38
CA VAL A 47 0.32 2.93 -6.93
C VAL A 47 0.71 3.88 -8.06
N GLU A 48 -0.25 4.68 -8.53
CA GLU A 48 0.00 5.73 -9.51
C GLU A 48 0.58 6.95 -8.83
N VAL A 49 1.74 7.43 -9.31
CA VAL A 49 2.35 8.69 -8.85
C VAL A 49 2.12 9.76 -9.91
N ARG A 50 1.39 10.81 -9.56
CA ARG A 50 1.04 11.91 -10.46
C ARG A 50 1.57 13.23 -9.98
N ASP A 51 2.08 14.03 -10.91
CA ASP A 51 2.45 15.40 -10.59
C ASP A 51 1.17 16.25 -10.43
N LYS A 52 1.04 16.91 -9.29
CA LYS A 52 -0.17 17.67 -8.93
C LYS A 52 -0.35 18.96 -9.76
N LYS A 53 0.72 19.46 -10.38
CA LYS A 53 0.70 20.70 -11.19
C LYS A 53 0.32 20.42 -12.63
N THR A 54 0.96 19.43 -13.23
CA THR A 54 0.85 19.03 -14.64
C THR A 54 -0.17 17.91 -14.88
N GLU A 55 -0.64 17.25 -13.82
CA GLU A 55 -1.62 16.16 -13.83
C GLU A 55 -1.16 14.88 -14.54
N LYS A 56 0.09 14.85 -14.99
CA LYS A 56 0.67 13.73 -15.70
C LYS A 56 1.01 12.61 -14.73
N LEU A 57 0.80 11.38 -15.18
CA LEU A 57 1.38 10.21 -14.53
C LEU A 57 2.90 10.26 -14.70
N CYS A 58 3.61 10.37 -13.58
CA CYS A 58 5.07 10.39 -13.56
C CYS A 58 5.63 8.99 -13.45
N GLU A 59 5.00 8.13 -12.64
CA GLU A 59 5.56 6.85 -12.24
C GLU A 59 4.47 5.85 -11.83
N LEU A 60 4.78 4.56 -11.95
CA LEU A 60 3.98 3.45 -11.44
C LEU A 60 4.83 2.64 -10.47
N ILE A 61 4.41 2.58 -9.21
CA ILE A 61 5.04 1.73 -8.20
C ILE A 61 4.39 0.35 -8.29
N ASP A 62 5.12 -0.65 -8.77
CA ASP A 62 4.65 -2.04 -8.87
C ASP A 62 4.94 -2.81 -7.58
N CYS A 63 3.92 -2.98 -6.73
CA CYS A 63 4.09 -3.69 -5.47
C CYS A 63 4.42 -5.18 -5.66
N VAL A 64 3.95 -5.80 -6.75
CA VAL A 64 4.25 -7.21 -7.05
C VAL A 64 5.71 -7.36 -7.46
N HIS A 65 6.25 -6.41 -8.21
CA HIS A 65 7.67 -6.40 -8.58
C HIS A 65 8.57 -6.40 -7.33
N PHE A 66 8.35 -5.46 -6.40
CA PHE A 66 9.15 -5.38 -5.18
C PHE A 66 9.03 -6.62 -4.30
N LEU A 67 7.81 -7.17 -4.16
CA LEU A 67 7.60 -8.41 -3.40
C LEU A 67 8.32 -9.62 -4.02
N LYS A 68 8.42 -9.69 -5.36
CA LYS A 68 9.16 -10.75 -6.05
C LYS A 68 10.67 -10.60 -5.90
N GLU A 69 11.18 -9.39 -6.02
CA GLU A 69 12.62 -9.14 -5.95
C GLU A 69 13.19 -9.53 -4.58
N GLU A 70 12.52 -9.15 -3.49
CA GLU A 70 12.93 -9.54 -2.14
C GLU A 70 12.79 -11.03 -1.88
N LEU A 71 11.74 -11.67 -2.42
CA LEU A 71 11.57 -13.11 -2.28
C LEU A 71 12.66 -13.91 -3.03
N ALA A 72 13.09 -13.43 -4.19
CA ALA A 72 14.18 -14.02 -4.95
C ALA A 72 15.51 -13.94 -4.17
N LYS A 73 15.76 -12.84 -3.46
CA LYS A 73 16.93 -12.70 -2.56
C LYS A 73 16.86 -13.67 -1.37
N ALA A 74 15.65 -14.02 -0.92
CA ALA A 74 15.42 -14.88 0.24
C ALA A 74 15.38 -16.40 -0.07
N ASN A 75 15.61 -16.84 -1.32
CA ASN A 75 15.57 -18.27 -1.75
C ASN A 75 14.29 -19.03 -1.32
N LYS A 76 13.16 -18.35 -1.18
CA LYS A 76 11.87 -18.96 -0.80
C LYS A 76 10.96 -19.06 -2.01
N GLU A 77 10.69 -20.27 -2.49
CA GLU A 77 9.62 -20.47 -3.49
C GLU A 77 8.24 -20.26 -2.85
N LEU A 78 7.43 -19.36 -3.40
CA LEU A 78 6.00 -19.29 -3.08
C LEU A 78 5.18 -19.84 -4.24
N LYS A 79 4.49 -20.96 -3.96
CA LYS A 79 3.45 -21.57 -4.80
C LYS A 79 2.39 -20.53 -5.18
N HIS A 80 2.20 -20.32 -6.47
CA HIS A 80 1.03 -19.75 -7.17
C HIS A 80 0.04 -18.90 -6.34
N LYS A 81 0.39 -17.65 -5.93
CA LYS A 81 -0.61 -16.55 -5.76
C LYS A 81 -0.08 -15.11 -5.62
N LEU A 82 1.05 -14.78 -6.25
CA LEU A 82 1.69 -13.46 -6.12
C LEU A 82 0.80 -12.26 -6.54
N SER A 83 -0.04 -12.40 -7.56
CA SER A 83 -0.88 -11.30 -8.08
C SER A 83 -1.98 -10.86 -7.10
N TYR A 84 -2.53 -11.79 -6.31
CA TYR A 84 -3.54 -11.45 -5.30
C TYR A 84 -2.91 -10.81 -4.06
N SER A 85 -1.65 -11.17 -3.78
CA SER A 85 -0.89 -10.71 -2.64
C SER A 85 -0.49 -9.23 -2.77
N GLY A 86 0.02 -8.81 -3.93
CA GLY A 86 0.47 -7.43 -4.15
C GLY A 86 -0.63 -6.39 -4.37
N ARG A 87 -1.92 -6.76 -4.33
CA ARG A 87 -3.02 -5.79 -4.49
C ARG A 87 -2.96 -4.74 -3.39
N VAL A 88 -2.93 -3.47 -3.75
CA VAL A 88 -2.91 -2.37 -2.78
C VAL A 88 -4.28 -2.28 -2.10
N LYS A 89 -4.27 -2.13 -0.77
CA LYS A 89 -5.47 -2.02 0.07
C LYS A 89 -5.58 -0.66 0.74
N THR A 90 -4.46 -0.10 1.15
CA THR A 90 -4.42 1.16 1.89
C THR A 90 -3.07 1.83 1.68
N LEU A 91 -3.08 3.16 1.70
CA LEU A 91 -1.90 4.01 1.67
C LEU A 91 -1.91 4.86 2.93
N CYS A 92 -0.77 4.98 3.59
CA CYS A 92 -0.62 5.86 4.75
C CYS A 92 0.68 6.66 4.64
N LEU A 93 0.58 7.97 4.86
CA LEU A 93 1.73 8.86 4.82
C LEU A 93 2.27 9.08 6.23
N GLN A 94 3.55 8.80 6.42
CA GLN A 94 4.26 9.19 7.63
C GLN A 94 4.97 10.51 7.38
N LYS A 95 4.47 11.61 7.96
CA LYS A 95 5.09 12.95 8.07
C LYS A 95 6.13 13.30 6.97
N ASN A 96 5.80 13.06 5.71
CA ASN A 96 6.62 13.31 4.52
C ASN A 96 7.98 12.58 4.47
N THR A 97 8.17 11.50 5.23
CA THR A 97 9.37 10.65 5.17
C THR A 97 9.12 9.37 4.39
N ALA A 98 8.03 8.67 4.70
CA ALA A 98 7.73 7.36 4.15
C ALA A 98 6.26 7.21 3.73
N LEU A 99 6.07 6.54 2.59
CA LEU A 99 4.79 6.02 2.15
C LEU A 99 4.68 4.56 2.59
N TRP A 100 3.65 4.26 3.36
CA TRP A 100 3.31 2.92 3.78
C TRP A 100 2.21 2.36 2.88
N ILE A 101 2.45 1.19 2.32
CA ILE A 101 1.54 0.52 1.38
C ILE A 101 1.14 -0.83 1.97
N GLY A 102 -0.10 -0.93 2.44
CA GLY A 102 -0.68 -2.19 2.93
C GLY A 102 -1.27 -2.99 1.78
N THR A 103 -0.96 -4.29 1.71
CA THR A 103 -1.38 -5.16 0.61
C THR A 103 -2.39 -6.23 1.01
N GLY A 104 -3.06 -6.78 0.00
CA GLY A 104 -4.08 -7.82 0.14
C GLY A 104 -3.54 -9.20 0.49
N GLY A 105 -2.22 -9.40 0.46
CA GLY A 105 -1.54 -10.59 0.99
C GLY A 105 -0.90 -10.36 2.36
N GLY A 106 -1.19 -9.23 3.00
CA GLY A 106 -0.73 -8.97 4.36
C GLY A 106 0.73 -8.52 4.45
N HIS A 107 1.31 -8.09 3.32
CA HIS A 107 2.59 -7.41 3.33
C HIS A 107 2.39 -5.90 3.51
N ILE A 108 3.43 -5.25 4.02
CA ILE A 108 3.48 -3.80 4.15
C ILE A 108 4.80 -3.32 3.56
N LEU A 109 4.71 -2.51 2.51
CA LEU A 109 5.89 -1.92 1.86
C LEU A 109 6.09 -0.52 2.41
N LEU A 110 7.32 -0.20 2.76
CA LEU A 110 7.75 1.12 3.20
C LEU A 110 8.61 1.72 2.10
N LEU A 111 8.15 2.82 1.52
CA LEU A 111 8.82 3.52 0.43
C LEU A 111 9.26 4.89 0.90
N ASP A 112 10.53 5.22 0.70
CA ASP A 112 11.06 6.57 0.92
C ASP A 112 10.46 7.50 -0.13
N LEU A 113 9.82 8.58 0.30
CA LEU A 113 9.17 9.53 -0.62
C LEU A 113 10.17 10.35 -1.43
N SER A 114 11.36 10.60 -0.87
CA SER A 114 12.39 11.43 -1.49
C SER A 114 13.09 10.70 -2.64
N THR A 115 13.42 9.43 -2.43
CA THR A 115 14.11 8.59 -3.43
C THR A 115 13.16 7.72 -4.24
N ARG A 116 11.91 7.55 -3.77
CA ARG A 116 10.90 6.63 -4.30
C ARG A 116 11.38 5.18 -4.34
N ARG A 117 12.26 4.81 -3.41
CA ARG A 117 12.80 3.47 -3.28
C ARG A 117 12.19 2.76 -2.09
N ILE A 118 12.09 1.44 -2.19
CA ILE A 118 11.70 0.61 -1.05
C ILE A 118 12.80 0.69 0.01
N MET A 119 12.40 1.09 1.21
CA MET A 119 13.24 1.06 2.40
C MET A 119 13.17 -0.30 3.09
N ARG A 120 11.96 -0.86 3.20
CA ARG A 120 11.70 -2.10 3.94
C ARG A 120 10.42 -2.75 3.45
N ILE A 121 10.36 -4.08 3.53
CA ILE A 121 9.12 -4.85 3.35
C ILE A 121 8.88 -5.68 4.60
N ILE A 122 7.71 -5.51 5.22
CA ILE A 122 7.25 -6.36 6.31
C ILE A 122 6.37 -7.44 5.71
N HIS A 123 6.80 -8.68 5.81
CA HIS A 123 6.13 -9.81 5.17
C HIS A 123 5.16 -10.52 6.12
N ASN A 124 4.04 -10.99 5.58
CA ASN A 124 3.11 -11.89 6.27
C ASN A 124 2.70 -11.40 7.66
N PHE A 125 2.47 -10.08 7.82
CA PHE A 125 2.02 -9.52 9.09
C PHE A 125 0.67 -10.11 9.50
N CYS A 126 -0.21 -10.31 8.51
CA CYS A 126 -1.49 -10.98 8.62
C CYS A 126 -1.80 -11.65 7.27
N ASP A 127 -2.98 -12.23 7.06
CA ASP A 127 -3.35 -12.73 5.72
C ASP A 127 -3.73 -11.61 4.75
N SER A 128 -4.18 -10.46 5.25
CA SER A 128 -4.43 -9.25 4.45
C SER A 128 -4.58 -8.03 5.32
N VAL A 129 -3.90 -6.97 4.93
CA VAL A 129 -4.10 -5.66 5.52
C VAL A 129 -5.46 -5.12 5.09
N ARG A 130 -6.17 -4.48 6.02
CA ARG A 130 -7.47 -3.86 5.78
C ARG A 130 -7.36 -2.33 5.76
N VAL A 131 -6.79 -1.74 6.81
CA VAL A 131 -6.63 -0.28 6.96
C VAL A 131 -5.34 0.00 7.72
N MET A 132 -4.69 1.10 7.37
CA MET A 132 -3.57 1.67 8.12
C MET A 132 -3.88 3.13 8.45
N MET A 133 -3.49 3.56 9.65
CA MET A 133 -3.74 4.91 10.12
C MET A 133 -2.62 5.37 11.05
N THR A 134 -2.12 6.58 10.83
CA THR A 134 -1.26 7.26 11.79
C THR A 134 -2.13 7.96 12.84
N THR A 135 -1.75 7.82 14.11
CA THR A 135 -2.41 8.54 15.21
C THR A 135 -1.41 8.87 16.31
N GLN A 136 -1.78 9.81 17.18
CA GLN A 136 -1.04 10.11 18.38
C GLN A 136 -1.77 9.47 19.57
N LEU A 137 -1.07 8.62 20.31
CA LEU A 137 -1.60 8.05 21.54
C LEU A 137 -1.57 9.11 22.66
N GLY A 138 -2.36 8.92 23.72
CA GLY A 138 -2.42 9.86 24.87
C GLY A 138 -1.07 10.17 25.53
N SER A 139 -0.04 9.36 25.29
CA SER A 139 1.35 9.58 25.69
C SER A 139 2.15 10.49 24.75
N LEU A 140 1.49 11.22 23.84
CA LEU A 140 2.09 12.01 22.75
C LEU A 140 2.92 11.18 21.73
N LYS A 141 2.93 9.86 21.87
CA LYS A 141 3.65 8.95 20.98
C LYS A 141 2.88 8.78 19.67
N ASN A 142 3.54 9.09 18.54
CA ASN A 142 2.99 8.84 17.21
C ASN A 142 3.14 7.35 16.90
N VAL A 143 2.05 6.72 16.47
CA VAL A 143 1.99 5.30 16.18
C VAL A 143 1.30 5.05 14.85
N MET A 144 1.64 3.91 14.23
CA MET A 144 0.92 3.36 13.09
C MET A 144 -0.02 2.27 13.59
N LEU A 145 -1.33 2.48 13.42
CA LEU A 145 -2.35 1.45 13.62
C LEU A 145 -2.50 0.65 12.35
N VAL A 146 -2.31 -0.67 12.44
CA VAL A 146 -2.47 -1.59 11.32
C VAL A 146 -3.59 -2.57 11.67
N LEU A 147 -4.71 -2.46 10.96
CA LEU A 147 -5.82 -3.41 11.05
C LEU A 147 -5.72 -4.42 9.91
N GLY A 148 -5.70 -5.71 10.26
CA GLY A 148 -5.65 -6.82 9.31
C GLY A 148 -6.65 -7.92 9.65
N TYR A 149 -6.66 -8.97 8.85
CA TYR A 149 -7.38 -10.20 9.17
C TYR A 149 -6.50 -11.43 8.95
N ASN A 150 -6.72 -12.46 9.77
CA ASN A 150 -6.12 -13.78 9.70
C ASN A 150 -7.22 -14.82 9.50
N ARG A 151 -6.96 -15.83 8.67
CA ARG A 151 -7.85 -16.96 8.45
C ARG A 151 -7.29 -18.14 9.21
N LYS A 152 -8.00 -18.57 10.25
CA LYS A 152 -7.65 -19.82 10.92
C LYS A 152 -8.03 -20.98 10.01
N SER A 153 -7.07 -21.87 9.74
CA SER A 153 -7.39 -23.22 9.28
C SER A 153 -7.70 -24.04 10.51
N ALA A 154 -8.97 -24.35 10.75
CA ALA A 154 -9.31 -25.38 11.72
C ALA A 154 -8.77 -26.71 11.18
N GLU A 155 -7.77 -27.28 11.83
CA GLU A 155 -7.35 -28.67 11.61
C GLU A 155 -8.46 -29.58 12.14
N GLY A 156 -9.36 -29.99 11.25
CA GLY A 156 -10.41 -30.95 11.57
C GLY A 156 -11.76 -30.57 10.98
N ILE A 157 -12.22 -31.40 10.03
CA ILE A 157 -13.59 -31.60 9.53
C ILE A 157 -14.37 -30.32 9.19
N GLN A 158 -14.57 -30.12 7.88
CA GLN A 158 -15.55 -29.24 7.22
C GLN A 158 -16.48 -28.46 8.17
N HIS A 159 -16.14 -27.20 8.48
CA HIS A 159 -16.98 -26.02 8.19
C HIS A 159 -16.42 -24.74 8.81
N GLN A 160 -16.54 -23.65 8.04
CA GLN A 160 -16.20 -22.24 8.32
C GLN A 160 -14.71 -21.91 8.59
N LYS A 161 -14.09 -21.26 7.61
CA LYS A 161 -12.86 -20.47 7.85
C LYS A 161 -13.24 -19.29 8.73
N GLU A 162 -12.93 -19.37 10.03
CA GLU A 162 -13.07 -18.23 10.92
C GLU A 162 -12.12 -17.11 10.49
N ILE A 163 -12.68 -15.91 10.32
CA ILE A 163 -11.93 -14.69 10.04
C ILE A 163 -11.72 -13.98 11.37
N GLU A 164 -10.49 -13.93 11.82
CA GLU A 164 -10.09 -13.17 12.99
C GLU A 164 -9.55 -11.82 12.55
N SER A 165 -10.06 -10.74 13.11
CA SER A 165 -9.50 -9.39 12.89
C SER A 165 -8.42 -9.12 13.93
N CYS A 166 -7.30 -8.53 13.51
CA CYS A 166 -6.21 -8.13 14.41
C CYS A 166 -5.90 -6.65 14.24
N LEU A 167 -5.71 -5.95 15.36
CA LEU A 167 -5.22 -4.58 15.39
C LEU A 167 -3.83 -4.58 16.02
N SER A 168 -2.85 -4.04 15.31
CA SER A 168 -1.49 -3.85 15.83
C SER A 168 -1.12 -2.38 15.88
N ILE A 169 -0.35 -2.02 16.91
CA ILE A 169 0.10 -0.67 17.19
C ILE A 169 1.61 -0.66 17.04
N TRP A 170 2.14 0.05 16.05
CA TRP A 170 3.56 0.08 15.74
C TRP A 170 4.14 1.46 16.06
N ASP A 171 5.40 1.48 16.48
CA ASP A 171 6.14 2.73 16.55
C ASP A 171 6.27 3.31 15.14
N ILE A 172 5.96 4.60 14.99
CA ILE A 172 6.08 5.26 13.69
C ILE A 172 7.56 5.33 13.24
N ASN A 173 8.51 5.24 14.16
CA ASN A 173 9.95 5.27 13.86
C ASN A 173 10.52 3.91 13.44
N LEU A 174 9.69 2.85 13.40
CA LEU A 174 10.09 1.54 12.90
C LEU A 174 10.85 1.54 11.55
N PRO A 175 10.58 2.43 10.57
CA PRO A 175 11.37 2.51 9.34
C PRO A 175 12.84 2.92 9.57
N HIS A 176 13.13 3.64 10.66
CA HIS A 176 14.45 4.18 10.99
C HIS A 176 15.21 3.33 12.02
N GLU A 177 14.51 2.44 12.71
CA GLU A 177 15.10 1.44 13.61
C GLU A 177 15.55 0.24 12.76
N VAL A 178 16.85 0.21 12.44
CA VAL A 178 17.52 -0.86 11.71
C VAL A 178 18.38 -1.66 12.68
N GLU A 179 18.21 -2.98 12.67
CA GLU A 179 19.31 -3.94 12.84
C GLU A 179 19.78 -4.38 11.44
#